data_AF-A0A2G5QSC5-F1
#
_entry.id   AF-A0A2G5QSC5-F1
#
_cell.length_a   1.000
_cell.length_b   1.000
_cell.length_c   1.000
_cell.angle_alpha   90.00
_cell.angle_beta   90.00
_cell.angle_gamma   90.00
#
_symmetry.space_group_name_H-M   'P 1'
#
loop_
_entity.id
_entity.type
_entity.pdbx_description
1 polymer ?
#
loop_
_entity_poly.entity_id
_entity_poly.type
_entity_poly.pdbx_seq_one_letter_code
_entity_poly.pdbx_strand_id
1 'polypeptide(L)'
;MSASRVDAEVIDAINQANMAVLGAETILTSGAGKAYQMVAQASALAVQDAVDSLRNAGTLADAASAAALSQLTATGEPRYLDILKAVEQMRTDAVAVFNTRAKAAIDVLKNFPSG
;
A
#
# COMPACT_ATOMS: atom_id res chain seq x y z
N MET A 1 -13.35 63.46 -2.95
CA MET A 1 -13.00 62.03 -3.09
C MET A 1 -13.72 61.28 -1.98
N SER A 2 -14.85 60.65 -2.28
CA SER A 2 -15.57 59.85 -1.27
C SER A 2 -14.88 58.49 -1.19
N ALA A 3 -14.27 58.19 -0.05
CA ALA A 3 -13.72 56.86 0.20
C ALA A 3 -14.89 55.86 0.20
N SER A 4 -14.89 54.91 -0.73
CA SER A 4 -15.81 53.78 -0.73
C SER A 4 -15.65 53.05 0.60
N ARG A 5 -16.61 53.23 1.52
CA ARG A 5 -16.67 52.45 2.76
C ARG A 5 -17.20 51.09 2.36
N VAL A 6 -16.34 50.07 2.44
CA VAL A 6 -16.74 48.68 2.23
C VAL A 6 -17.93 48.38 3.15
N ASP A 7 -18.95 47.73 2.59
CA ASP A 7 -20.18 47.39 3.29
C ASP A 7 -19.89 46.48 4.51
N ALA A 8 -20.58 46.73 5.63
CA ALA A 8 -20.40 45.97 6.86
C ALA A 8 -20.79 44.49 6.69
N GLU A 9 -21.80 44.19 5.88
CA GLU A 9 -22.21 42.81 5.59
C GLU A 9 -21.15 42.08 4.76
N VAL A 10 -20.46 42.79 3.87
CA VAL A 10 -19.34 42.23 3.09
C VAL A 10 -18.15 41.92 4.01
N ILE A 11 -17.85 42.79 4.97
CA ILE A 11 -16.78 42.56 5.96
C ILE A 11 -17.12 41.35 6.83
N ASP A 12 -18.36 41.23 7.29
CA ASP A 12 -18.79 40.09 8.12
C ASP A 12 -18.75 38.76 7.35
N ALA A 13 -19.25 38.76 6.11
CA ALA A 13 -19.17 37.58 5.23
C ALA A 13 -17.72 37.14 4.98
N ILE A 14 -16.78 38.08 4.78
CA ILE A 14 -15.35 37.77 4.62
C ILE A 14 -14.76 37.19 5.91
N ASN A 15 -15.10 37.75 7.07
CA ASN A 15 -14.61 37.24 8.35
C ASN A 15 -15.14 35.84 8.64
N GLN A 16 -16.42 35.57 8.39
CA GLN A 16 -17.01 34.25 8.52
C GLN A 16 -16.38 33.24 7.54
N ALA A 17 -16.15 33.64 6.29
CA ALA A 17 -15.46 32.79 5.31
C ALA A 17 -14.01 32.48 5.74
N ASN A 18 -13.27 33.48 6.24
CA ASN A 18 -11.92 33.30 6.76
C ASN A 18 -11.90 32.33 7.94
N MET A 19 -12.86 32.44 8.87
CA MET A 19 -12.97 31.51 10.00
C MET A 19 -13.34 30.09 9.56
N ALA A 20 -14.24 29.95 8.57
CA ALA A 20 -14.64 28.64 8.06
C ALA A 20 -13.50 27.93 7.30
N VAL A 21 -12.62 28.66 6.61
CA VAL A 21 -11.53 28.08 5.80
C VAL A 21 -10.21 27.96 6.58
N LEU A 22 -9.91 28.92 7.44
CA LEU A 22 -8.63 29.01 8.18
C LEU A 22 -8.78 28.64 9.66
N GLY A 23 -9.99 28.33 10.12
CA GLY A 23 -10.23 27.85 11.48
C GLY A 23 -9.44 26.58 11.78
N ALA A 24 -8.99 26.46 13.04
CA ALA A 24 -8.20 25.32 13.48
C ALA A 24 -8.88 23.98 13.20
N GLU A 25 -10.20 23.91 13.33
CA GLU A 25 -11.01 22.73 13.02
C GLU A 25 -10.89 22.32 11.54
N THR A 26 -11.10 23.25 10.61
CA THR A 26 -10.97 22.98 9.16
C THR A 26 -9.55 22.56 8.77
N ILE A 27 -8.53 23.16 9.37
CA ILE A 27 -7.13 22.78 9.14
C ILE A 27 -6.85 21.37 9.66
N LEU A 28 -7.35 21.04 10.85
CA LEU A 28 -7.18 19.71 11.45
C LEU A 28 -7.92 18.64 10.66
N THR A 29 -9.17 18.88 10.27
CA THR A 29 -9.97 17.95 9.47
C THR A 29 -9.41 17.79 8.05
N SER A 30 -8.98 18.88 7.41
CA SER A 30 -8.28 18.82 6.11
C SER A 30 -6.94 18.08 6.22
N GLY A 31 -6.19 18.31 7.30
CA GLY A 31 -4.95 17.62 7.60
C GLY A 31 -5.14 16.13 7.83
N ALA A 32 -6.16 15.75 8.59
CA ALA A 32 -6.54 14.36 8.83
C ALA A 32 -6.97 13.66 7.54
N GLY A 33 -7.79 14.30 6.70
CA GLY A 33 -8.18 13.76 5.40
C GLY A 33 -6.99 13.55 4.46
N LYS A 34 -6.04 14.51 4.40
CA LYS A 34 -4.79 14.34 3.63
C LYS A 34 -3.91 13.23 4.20
N ALA A 35 -3.80 13.13 5.52
CA ALA A 35 -3.06 12.05 6.16
C ALA A 35 -3.67 10.68 5.84
N TYR A 36 -5.00 10.56 5.89
CA TYR A 36 -5.71 9.35 5.50
C TYR A 36 -5.44 8.98 4.04
N GLN A 37 -5.49 9.94 3.11
CA GLN A 37 -5.14 9.72 1.71
C GLN A 37 -3.70 9.20 1.53
N MET A 38 -2.72 9.79 2.23
CA MET A 38 -1.33 9.34 2.18
C MET A 38 -1.17 7.92 2.75
N VAL A 39 -1.83 7.61 3.87
CA VAL A 39 -1.81 6.26 4.45
C VAL A 39 -2.49 5.25 3.54
N ALA A 40 -3.60 5.61 2.91
CA ALA A 40 -4.26 4.76 1.92
C ALA A 40 -3.34 4.48 0.72
N GLN A 41 -2.64 5.50 0.21
CA GLN A 41 -1.68 5.33 -0.87
C GLN A 41 -0.49 4.45 -0.45
N ALA A 42 0.09 4.70 0.73
CA ALA A 42 1.19 3.90 1.26
C ALA A 42 0.79 2.43 1.46
N SER A 43 -0.43 2.20 1.96
CA SER A 43 -0.98 0.85 2.14
C SER A 43 -1.20 0.16 0.80
N ALA A 44 -1.71 0.89 -0.21
CA ALA A 44 -1.85 0.35 -1.57
C ALA A 44 -0.50 -0.02 -2.19
N LEU A 45 0.53 0.81 -2.01
CA LEU A 45 1.89 0.50 -2.47
C LEU A 45 2.46 -0.72 -1.75
N ALA A 46 2.29 -0.83 -0.43
CA ALA A 46 2.76 -1.99 0.32
C ALA A 46 2.09 -3.30 -0.12
N VAL A 47 0.81 -3.26 -0.50
CA VAL A 47 0.12 -4.42 -1.10
C VAL A 47 0.70 -4.74 -2.48
N GLN A 48 0.97 -3.73 -3.32
CA GLN A 48 1.60 -3.93 -4.63
C GLN A 48 2.99 -4.57 -4.50
N ASP A 49 3.83 -4.06 -3.59
CA ASP A 49 5.15 -4.62 -3.32
C ASP A 49 5.07 -6.09 -2.85
N ALA A 50 4.05 -6.41 -2.04
CA ALA A 50 3.80 -7.78 -1.61
C ALA A 50 3.40 -8.70 -2.79
N VAL A 51 2.55 -8.21 -3.71
CA VAL A 51 2.19 -8.94 -4.94
C VAL A 51 3.42 -9.14 -5.83
N ASP A 52 4.25 -8.12 -6.01
CA ASP A 52 5.46 -8.22 -6.82
C ASP A 52 6.48 -9.19 -6.22
N SER A 53 6.63 -9.19 -4.89
CA SER A 53 7.46 -10.18 -4.19
C SER A 53 6.95 -11.60 -4.42
N LEU A 54 5.63 -11.84 -4.35
CA LEU A 54 5.01 -13.14 -4.62
C LEU A 54 5.25 -13.58 -6.07
N ARG A 55 5.04 -12.67 -7.02
CA ARG A 55 5.24 -12.92 -8.45
C ARG A 55 6.70 -13.29 -8.76
N ASN A 56 7.65 -12.55 -8.18
CA ASN A 56 9.08 -12.82 -8.36
C ASN A 56 9.46 -14.20 -7.79
N ALA A 57 8.99 -14.53 -6.57
CA ALA A 57 9.22 -15.84 -5.99
C ALA A 57 8.63 -16.97 -6.86
N GLY A 58 7.43 -16.78 -7.43
CA GLY A 58 6.82 -17.71 -8.37
C GLY A 58 7.65 -17.91 -9.64
N THR A 59 8.14 -16.83 -10.26
CA THR A 59 9.01 -16.91 -11.44
C THR A 59 10.32 -17.64 -11.15
N LEU A 60 10.96 -17.35 -10.01
CA LEU A 60 12.17 -18.05 -9.58
C LEU A 60 11.88 -19.55 -9.32
N ALA A 61 10.76 -19.84 -8.68
CA ALA A 61 10.30 -21.22 -8.44
C ALA A 61 10.09 -21.96 -9.76
N ASP A 62 9.41 -21.38 -10.73
CA ASP A 62 9.16 -21.99 -12.04
C ASP A 62 10.48 -22.31 -12.78
N ALA A 63 11.42 -21.35 -12.78
CA ALA A 63 12.73 -21.54 -13.39
C ALA A 63 13.54 -22.64 -12.70
N ALA A 64 13.55 -22.67 -11.36
CA ALA A 64 14.25 -23.69 -10.59
C ALA A 64 13.62 -25.08 -10.77
N SER A 65 12.28 -25.17 -10.78
CA SER A 65 11.55 -26.40 -11.09
C SER A 65 11.89 -26.93 -12.48
N ALA A 66 11.90 -26.07 -13.50
CA ALA A 66 12.23 -26.47 -14.87
C ALA A 66 13.66 -27.02 -14.97
N ALA A 67 14.64 -26.33 -14.36
CA ALA A 67 16.03 -26.78 -14.33
C ALA A 67 16.18 -28.12 -13.60
N ALA A 68 15.55 -28.27 -12.43
CA ALA A 68 15.61 -29.49 -11.64
C ALA A 68 14.94 -30.68 -12.35
N LEU A 69 13.78 -30.47 -12.99
CA LEU A 69 13.10 -31.51 -13.79
C LEU A 69 13.96 -31.93 -14.97
N SER A 70 14.55 -30.97 -15.70
CA SER A 70 15.45 -31.28 -16.82
C SER A 70 16.60 -32.17 -16.36
N GLN A 71 17.27 -31.81 -15.27
CA GLN A 71 18.38 -32.61 -14.75
C GLN A 71 17.95 -33.97 -14.20
N LEU A 72 16.79 -34.05 -13.53
CA LEU A 72 16.22 -35.32 -13.08
C LEU A 72 15.97 -36.26 -14.26
N THR A 73 15.38 -35.76 -15.36
CA THR A 73 15.11 -36.58 -16.55
C THR A 73 16.39 -36.99 -17.27
N ALA A 74 17.42 -36.14 -17.28
CA ALA A 74 18.68 -36.42 -17.97
C ALA A 74 19.59 -37.39 -17.21
N THR A 75 19.62 -37.31 -15.88
CA THR A 75 20.59 -38.03 -15.03
C THR A 75 19.96 -39.13 -14.19
N GLY A 76 18.65 -39.05 -13.93
CA GLY A 76 17.95 -39.93 -12.98
C GLY A 76 18.32 -39.70 -11.52
N GLU A 77 19.12 -38.67 -11.20
CA GLU A 77 19.65 -38.51 -9.86
C GLU A 77 18.59 -38.02 -8.86
N PRO A 78 18.40 -38.72 -7.72
CA PRO A 78 17.34 -38.39 -6.76
C PRO A 78 17.45 -37.01 -6.12
N ARG A 79 18.65 -36.42 -6.03
CA ARG A 79 18.86 -35.09 -5.41
C ARG A 79 18.01 -33.98 -6.04
N TYR A 80 17.63 -34.12 -7.32
CA TYR A 80 16.78 -33.15 -7.99
C TYR A 80 15.33 -33.17 -7.48
N LEU A 81 14.88 -34.29 -6.88
CA LEU A 81 13.59 -34.35 -6.18
C LEU A 81 13.59 -33.48 -4.91
N ASP A 82 14.71 -33.39 -4.21
CA ASP A 82 14.82 -32.54 -3.02
C ASP A 82 14.80 -31.05 -3.38
N ILE A 83 15.40 -30.67 -4.51
CA ILE A 83 15.27 -29.31 -5.05
C ILE A 83 13.81 -29.01 -5.39
N LEU A 84 13.10 -29.93 -6.04
CA LEU A 84 11.68 -29.73 -6.36
C LEU A 84 10.82 -29.55 -5.10
N LYS A 85 11.09 -30.30 -4.04
CA LYS A 85 10.43 -30.10 -2.73
C LYS A 85 10.75 -28.73 -2.13
N ALA A 86 12.02 -28.31 -2.17
CA ALA A 86 12.42 -27.00 -1.65
C ALA A 86 11.76 -25.85 -2.43
N VAL A 87 11.60 -25.99 -3.73
CA VAL A 87 10.89 -25.03 -4.58
C VAL A 87 9.41 -24.96 -4.23
N GLU A 88 8.75 -26.10 -3.98
CA GLU A 88 7.35 -26.12 -3.54
C GLU A 88 7.16 -25.44 -2.18
N GLN A 89 8.10 -25.68 -1.26
CA GLN A 89 8.11 -24.97 0.02
C GLN A 89 8.27 -23.45 -0.18
N MET A 90 9.17 -23.02 -1.07
CA MET A 90 9.37 -21.61 -1.39
C MET A 90 8.08 -20.94 -1.92
N ARG A 91 7.26 -21.65 -2.72
CA ARG A 91 5.96 -21.13 -3.17
C ARG A 91 4.99 -20.95 -2.01
N THR A 92 4.93 -21.94 -1.12
CA THR A 92 4.08 -21.89 0.07
C THR A 92 4.47 -20.73 0.98
N ASP A 93 5.77 -20.56 1.23
CA ASP A 93 6.30 -19.48 2.05
C ASP A 93 6.04 -18.11 1.42
N ALA A 94 6.17 -17.99 0.09
CA ALA A 94 5.89 -16.74 -0.61
C ALA A 94 4.42 -16.31 -0.45
N VAL A 95 3.47 -17.25 -0.51
CA VAL A 95 2.04 -16.98 -0.26
C VAL A 95 1.82 -16.52 1.19
N ALA A 96 2.47 -17.16 2.16
CA ALA A 96 2.37 -16.77 3.56
C ALA A 96 2.93 -15.36 3.81
N VAL A 97 4.07 -15.03 3.20
CA VAL A 97 4.69 -13.69 3.28
C VAL A 97 3.78 -12.64 2.64
N PHE A 98 3.22 -12.92 1.46
CA PHE A 98 2.25 -12.04 0.81
C PHE A 98 1.07 -11.74 1.73
N ASN A 99 0.41 -12.78 2.25
CA ASN A 99 -0.77 -12.63 3.11
C ASN A 99 -0.44 -11.81 4.36
N THR A 100 0.71 -12.06 4.98
CA THR A 100 1.15 -11.34 6.17
C THR A 100 1.36 -9.85 5.88
N ARG A 101 2.09 -9.51 4.80
CA ARG A 101 2.36 -8.11 4.44
C ARG A 101 1.12 -7.36 3.97
N ALA A 102 0.30 -7.99 3.13
CA ALA A 102 -0.94 -7.41 2.63
C ALA A 102 -1.93 -7.17 3.79
N LYS A 103 -2.06 -8.13 4.71
CA LYS A 103 -2.89 -7.96 5.91
C LYS A 103 -2.40 -6.81 6.79
N ALA A 104 -1.10 -6.73 7.06
CA ALA A 104 -0.53 -5.64 7.85
C ALA A 104 -0.82 -4.27 7.22
N ALA A 105 -0.66 -4.13 5.90
CA ALA A 105 -0.97 -2.88 5.18
C ALA A 105 -2.46 -2.52 5.26
N ILE A 106 -3.35 -3.50 5.06
CA ILE A 106 -4.81 -3.30 5.16
C ILE A 106 -5.21 -2.91 6.59
N ASP A 107 -4.61 -3.55 7.60
CA ASP A 107 -4.90 -3.28 9.00
C ASP A 107 -4.43 -1.88 9.40
N VAL A 108 -3.30 -1.39 8.87
CA VAL A 108 -2.88 0.01 9.05
C VAL A 108 -3.92 0.98 8.50
N LEU A 109 -4.41 0.77 7.27
CA LEU A 109 -5.43 1.63 6.67
C LEU A 109 -6.75 1.60 7.45
N LYS A 110 -7.24 0.41 7.84
CA LYS A 110 -8.51 0.26 8.58
C LYS A 110 -8.50 0.96 9.93
N ASN A 111 -7.34 1.00 10.58
CA ASN A 111 -7.19 1.60 11.91
C ASN A 111 -6.74 3.06 11.85
N PHE A 112 -6.48 3.60 10.66
CA PHE A 112 -6.10 5.01 10.52
C PHE A 112 -7.33 5.91 10.55
N PRO A 113 -7.37 6.96 11.39
CA PRO A 113 -8.52 7.84 11.47
C PRO A 113 -8.72 8.60 10.15
N SER A 114 -9.94 8.63 9.64
CA SER A 114 -10.31 9.34 8.40
C SER A 114 -10.38 10.86 8.53
N GLY A 115 -10.18 11.38 9.75
CA GLY A 115 -10.69 12.69 10.14
C GLY A 115 -12.14 12.61 10.61
#